data_AF-A0A4V0XV75-F1
#
_entry.id   AF-A0A4V0XV75-F1
#
_cell.length_a   1.000
_cell.length_b   1.000
_cell.length_c   1.000
_cell.angle_alpha   90.00
_cell.angle_beta   90.00
_cell.angle_gamma   90.00
#
_symmetry.space_group_name_H-M   'P 1'
#
loop_
_entity.id
_entity.type
_entity.pdbx_description
1 polymer ?
#
loop_
_entity_poly.entity_id
_entity_poly.type
_entity_poly.pdbx_seq_one_letter_code
_entity_poly.pdbx_strand_id
1 'polypeptide(L)'
;MQHGYRSVLPLQFGLIVKDWDHVKAQLIIPYQDRLKELFHKLEGKQEVGVKIFWEETEELNLLMTENQELREKRDSLEGKRLSMDEIIGIGQEIERAMQDRQQGIIDKFQQTLNPLAQEIVENDNLTSAMIYNAAYLIPWDIEPQFGDKIEELDHHFNNRLRIRYNNFTAPFNFAQLNP
;
A
#
# COMPACT_ATOMS: atom_id res chain seq x y z
N MET A 1 -13.52 7.54 -18.08
CA MET A 1 -13.34 8.26 -16.79
C MET A 1 -13.39 9.78 -16.94
N GLN A 2 -12.50 10.40 -17.74
CA GLN A 2 -12.54 11.87 -17.95
C GLN A 2 -13.85 12.39 -18.58
N HIS A 3 -14.56 11.53 -19.32
CA HIS A 3 -15.86 11.81 -19.94
C HIS A 3 -17.07 11.42 -19.05
N GLY A 4 -16.88 11.22 -17.74
CA GLY A 4 -17.97 10.93 -16.78
C GLY A 4 -18.26 9.44 -16.53
N TYR A 5 -17.84 8.53 -17.43
CA TYR A 5 -17.94 7.07 -17.18
C TYR A 5 -16.87 6.60 -16.18
N ARG A 6 -17.26 6.46 -14.91
CA ARG A 6 -16.35 6.21 -13.78
C ARG A 6 -16.48 4.80 -13.19
N SER A 7 -17.69 4.23 -13.18
CA SER A 7 -17.91 2.83 -12.83
C SER A 7 -17.62 1.92 -14.02
N VAL A 8 -16.46 1.27 -14.00
CA VAL A 8 -16.02 0.36 -15.07
C VAL A 8 -15.42 -0.91 -14.49
N LEU A 9 -15.56 -2.01 -15.22
CA LEU A 9 -14.81 -3.25 -15.00
C LEU A 9 -13.62 -3.23 -15.98
N PRO A 10 -12.40 -2.93 -15.53
CA PRO A 10 -11.24 -3.01 -16.39
C PRO A 10 -10.94 -4.49 -16.71
N LEU A 11 -10.78 -4.80 -17.98
CA LEU A 11 -10.44 -6.15 -18.43
C LEU A 11 -8.91 -6.28 -18.52
N GLN A 12 -8.39 -7.43 -18.09
CA GLN A 12 -6.96 -7.71 -18.20
C GLN A 12 -6.52 -7.70 -19.67
N PHE A 13 -5.29 -7.23 -19.88
CA PHE A 13 -4.69 -7.19 -21.20
C PHE A 13 -4.62 -8.59 -21.82
N GLY A 14 -4.88 -8.67 -23.13
CA GLY A 14 -4.82 -9.93 -23.89
C GLY A 14 -6.14 -10.70 -24.00
N LEU A 15 -7.26 -10.13 -23.54
CA LEU A 15 -8.57 -10.74 -23.77
C LEU A 15 -8.96 -10.62 -25.27
N ILE A 16 -8.94 -11.76 -25.97
CA ILE A 16 -9.39 -11.87 -27.35
C ILE A 16 -10.66 -12.72 -27.38
N VAL A 17 -11.73 -12.17 -27.94
CA VAL A 17 -13.01 -12.86 -28.12
C VAL A 17 -13.30 -13.03 -29.60
N LYS A 18 -13.93 -14.15 -29.97
CA LYS A 18 -14.22 -14.49 -31.38
C LYS A 18 -15.34 -13.63 -31.95
N ASP A 19 -16.40 -13.44 -31.17
CA ASP A 19 -17.61 -12.70 -31.54
C ASP A 19 -18.40 -12.26 -30.29
N TRP A 20 -19.47 -11.51 -30.52
CA TRP A 20 -20.34 -11.00 -29.46
C TRP A 20 -21.21 -12.06 -28.78
N ASP A 21 -21.48 -13.19 -29.45
CA ASP A 21 -22.25 -14.27 -28.85
C ASP A 21 -21.42 -15.01 -27.80
N HIS A 22 -20.10 -15.15 -28.02
CA HIS A 22 -19.17 -15.64 -27.02
C HIS A 22 -19.13 -14.71 -25.79
N VAL A 23 -19.10 -13.39 -25.98
CA VAL A 23 -19.14 -12.43 -24.86
C VAL A 23 -20.43 -12.59 -24.04
N LYS A 24 -21.57 -12.68 -24.72
CA LYS A 24 -22.87 -12.87 -24.06
C LYS A 24 -22.91 -14.17 -23.25
N ALA A 25 -22.52 -15.29 -23.87
CA ALA A 25 -22.61 -16.62 -23.27
C ALA A 25 -21.60 -16.84 -22.14
N GLN A 26 -20.39 -16.26 -22.23
CA GLN A 26 -19.31 -16.53 -21.28
C GLN A 26 -19.14 -15.47 -20.19
N LEU A 27 -19.56 -14.22 -20.43
CA LEU A 27 -19.38 -13.13 -19.48
C LEU A 27 -20.72 -12.55 -19.02
N ILE A 28 -21.61 -12.18 -19.93
CA ILE A 28 -22.81 -11.42 -19.56
C ILE A 28 -23.85 -12.28 -18.85
N ILE A 29 -24.29 -13.38 -19.46
CA ILE A 29 -25.33 -14.26 -18.92
C ILE A 29 -24.90 -14.90 -17.58
N PRO A 30 -23.71 -15.52 -17.45
CA PRO A 30 -23.34 -16.20 -16.21
C PRO A 30 -23.02 -15.25 -15.05
N TYR A 31 -22.58 -14.02 -15.33
CA TYR A 31 -22.15 -13.06 -14.30
C TYR A 31 -23.06 -11.83 -14.20
N GLN A 32 -24.26 -11.83 -14.80
CA GLN A 32 -25.11 -10.64 -14.90
C GLN A 32 -25.38 -9.98 -13.54
N ASP A 33 -25.77 -10.78 -12.54
CA ASP A 33 -26.15 -10.24 -11.23
C ASP A 33 -24.91 -9.75 -10.46
N ARG A 34 -23.80 -10.49 -10.53
CA ARG A 34 -22.51 -10.07 -9.96
C ARG A 34 -21.99 -8.79 -10.60
N LEU A 35 -22.17 -8.62 -11.91
CA LEU A 35 -21.81 -7.39 -12.61
C LEU A 35 -22.64 -6.20 -12.10
N LYS A 36 -23.95 -6.38 -11.89
CA LYS A 36 -24.81 -5.32 -11.31
C LYS A 36 -24.38 -4.97 -9.89
N GLU A 37 -24.14 -5.97 -9.05
CA GLU A 37 -23.65 -5.78 -7.68
C GLU A 37 -22.31 -5.03 -7.67
N LEU A 38 -21.39 -5.42 -8.55
CA LEU A 38 -20.10 -4.77 -8.69
C LEU A 38 -20.26 -3.31 -9.11
N PHE A 39 -21.07 -3.01 -10.12
CA PHE A 39 -21.26 -1.62 -10.56
C PHE A 39 -21.96 -0.77 -9.51
N HIS A 40 -22.90 -1.35 -8.76
CA HIS A 40 -23.52 -0.68 -7.62
C HIS A 40 -22.51 -0.39 -6.51
N LYS A 41 -21.62 -1.34 -6.21
CA LYS A 41 -20.51 -1.15 -5.26
C LYS A 41 -19.60 0.01 -5.69
N LEU A 42 -19.28 0.13 -6.98
CA LEU A 42 -18.34 1.14 -7.51
C LEU A 42 -18.98 2.51 -7.78
N GLU A 43 -20.31 2.59 -7.78
CA GLU A 43 -21.03 3.83 -8.07
C GLU A 43 -20.65 4.96 -7.11
N GLY A 44 -20.30 6.12 -7.68
CA GLY A 44 -19.87 7.30 -6.90
C GLY A 44 -18.50 7.19 -6.24
N LYS A 45 -17.74 6.12 -6.51
CA LYS A 45 -16.45 5.85 -5.88
C LYS A 45 -15.30 5.84 -6.89
N GLN A 46 -14.09 5.96 -6.38
CA GLN A 46 -12.86 5.81 -7.15
C GLN A 46 -11.82 5.02 -6.37
N GLU A 47 -10.96 4.33 -7.11
CA GLU A 47 -9.77 3.70 -6.56
C GLU A 47 -8.63 4.72 -6.54
N VAL A 48 -7.99 4.85 -5.38
CA VAL A 48 -6.71 5.56 -5.24
C VAL A 48 -5.66 4.61 -4.66
N GLY A 49 -4.40 4.79 -5.06
CA GLY A 49 -3.29 3.96 -4.62
C GLY A 49 -2.27 4.75 -3.81
N VAL A 50 -1.81 4.17 -2.71
CA VAL A 50 -0.75 4.73 -1.85
C VAL A 50 0.39 3.73 -1.76
N LYS A 51 1.59 4.17 -2.12
CA LYS A 51 2.82 3.39 -1.97
C LYS A 51 3.83 4.19 -1.17
N ILE A 52 4.44 3.57 -0.17
CA ILE A 52 5.41 4.20 0.71
C ILE A 52 6.75 3.49 0.53
N PHE A 53 7.78 4.30 0.32
CA PHE A 53 9.15 3.84 0.25
C PHE A 53 9.97 4.56 1.29
N TRP A 54 10.91 3.85 1.91
CA TRP A 54 11.89 4.42 2.82
C TRP A 54 13.31 4.18 2.32
N GLU A 55 14.28 4.89 2.89
CA GLU A 55 15.70 4.58 2.71
C GLU A 55 16.17 3.83 3.95
N GLU A 56 16.43 2.53 3.81
CA GLU A 56 16.70 1.63 4.93
C GLU A 56 17.93 2.04 5.77
N THR A 57 18.97 2.58 5.11
CA THR A 57 20.19 3.05 5.77
C THR A 57 19.93 4.31 6.59
N GLU A 58 19.18 5.26 6.05
CA GLU A 58 18.78 6.47 6.78
C GLU A 58 17.91 6.11 7.99
N GLU A 59 16.97 5.18 7.83
CA GLU A 59 16.10 4.71 8.92
C GLU A 59 16.87 3.95 9.99
N LEU A 60 17.84 3.13 9.60
CA LEU A 60 18.75 2.46 10.53
C LEU A 60 19.58 3.48 11.32
N ASN A 61 20.12 4.51 10.66
CA ASN A 61 20.90 5.55 11.33
C ASN A 61 20.05 6.37 12.31
N LEU A 62 18.80 6.69 11.95
CA LEU A 62 17.84 7.34 12.83
C LEU A 62 17.53 6.45 14.04
N LEU A 63 17.23 5.17 13.81
CA LEU A 63 16.99 4.20 14.88
C LEU A 63 18.17 4.12 15.85
N MET A 64 19.40 4.06 15.34
CA MET A 64 20.61 4.03 16.17
C MET A 64 20.84 5.33 16.95
N THR A 65 20.34 6.46 16.44
CA THR A 65 20.42 7.75 17.14
C THR A 65 19.38 7.86 18.24
N GLU A 66 18.18 7.34 18.00
CA GLU A 66 17.04 7.36 18.92
C GLU A 66 17.14 6.28 20.02
N ASN A 67 17.71 5.12 19.72
CA ASN A 67 17.85 4.00 20.65
C ASN A 67 19.29 3.88 21.17
N GLN A 68 19.56 4.59 22.26
CA GLN A 68 20.88 4.61 22.90
C GLN A 68 21.32 3.22 23.39
N GLU A 69 20.41 2.40 23.91
CA GLU A 69 20.73 1.05 24.40
C GLU A 69 21.21 0.14 23.26
N LEU A 70 20.49 0.13 22.13
CA LEU A 70 20.85 -0.66 20.97
C LEU A 70 22.18 -0.19 20.36
N ARG A 71 22.42 1.12 20.35
CA ARG A 71 23.68 1.72 19.91
C ARG A 71 24.85 1.32 20.81
N GLU A 72 24.70 1.48 22.13
CA GLU A 72 25.73 1.11 23.09
C GLU A 72 26.04 -0.38 23.05
N LYS A 73 25.01 -1.22 22.88
CA LYS A 73 25.17 -2.66 22.72
C LYS A 73 25.99 -2.97 21.47
N ARG A 74 25.70 -2.33 20.33
CA ARG A 74 26.49 -2.46 19.09
C ARG A 74 27.94 -2.02 19.28
N ASP A 75 28.15 -0.84 19.84
CA ASP A 75 29.48 -0.25 20.01
C ASP A 75 30.31 -1.07 21.01
N SER A 76 29.67 -1.70 22.01
CA SER A 76 30.33 -2.58 22.97
C SER A 76 30.92 -3.86 22.35
N LEU A 77 30.46 -4.23 21.15
CA LEU A 77 30.92 -5.39 20.40
C LEU A 77 32.02 -5.02 19.38
N GLU A 78 32.18 -3.74 19.07
CA GLU A 78 33.17 -3.24 18.12
C GLU A 78 34.60 -3.44 18.66
N GLY A 79 35.50 -3.95 17.82
CA GLY A 79 36.89 -4.22 18.21
C GLY A 79 37.12 -5.47 19.09
N LYS A 80 36.07 -6.25 19.41
CA LYS A 80 36.18 -7.52 20.13
C LYS A 80 36.15 -8.72 19.18
N ARG A 81 36.75 -9.85 19.61
CA ARG A 81 36.51 -11.16 18.97
C ARG A 81 35.16 -11.67 19.45
N LEU A 82 34.15 -11.52 18.61
CA LEU A 82 32.79 -11.97 18.89
C LEU A 82 32.62 -13.44 18.53
N SER A 83 31.82 -14.15 19.31
CA SER A 83 31.25 -15.43 18.92
C SER A 83 30.19 -15.24 17.83
N MET A 84 29.92 -16.29 17.06
CA MET A 84 28.87 -16.26 16.03
C MET A 84 27.50 -15.91 16.64
N ASP A 85 27.22 -16.42 17.85
CA ASP A 85 25.96 -16.19 18.56
C ASP A 85 25.76 -14.72 18.96
N GLU A 86 26.84 -14.04 19.37
CA GLU A 86 26.79 -12.59 19.70
C GLU A 86 26.50 -11.73 18.47
N ILE A 87 27.10 -12.07 17.32
CA ILE A 87 26.86 -11.37 16.04
C ILE A 87 25.41 -11.57 15.58
N ILE A 88 24.92 -12.81 15.65
CA ILE A 88 23.54 -13.13 15.26
C ILE A 88 22.56 -12.44 16.19
N GLY A 89 22.81 -12.48 17.51
CA GLY A 89 21.92 -11.90 18.51
C GLY A 89 21.69 -10.41 18.31
N ILE A 90 22.76 -9.64 18.12
CA ILE A 90 22.59 -8.21 17.85
C ILE A 90 21.95 -7.93 16.50
N GLY A 91 22.28 -8.70 15.45
CA GLY A 91 21.65 -8.58 14.14
C GLY A 91 20.13 -8.75 14.21
N GLN A 92 19.66 -9.75 14.94
CA GLN A 92 18.22 -10.02 15.14
C GLN A 92 17.52 -8.91 15.93
N GLU A 93 18.18 -8.30 16.91
CA GLU A 93 17.61 -7.17 17.66
C GLU A 93 17.46 -5.93 16.78
N ILE A 94 18.47 -5.64 15.95
CA ILE A 94 18.41 -4.54 14.98
C ILE A 94 17.30 -4.78 13.96
N GLU A 95 17.22 -5.99 13.40
CA GLU A 95 16.19 -6.36 12.43
C GLU A 95 14.79 -6.20 13.03
N ARG A 96 14.57 -6.68 14.26
CA ARG A 96 13.28 -6.52 14.95
C ARG A 96 12.93 -5.06 15.17
N ALA A 97 13.89 -4.25 15.63
CA ALA A 97 13.66 -2.83 15.85
C ALA A 97 13.36 -2.08 14.53
N MET A 98 13.96 -2.49 13.42
CA MET A 98 13.63 -1.98 12.08
C MET A 98 12.23 -2.40 11.63
N GLN A 99 11.83 -3.65 11.87
CA GLN A 99 10.47 -4.13 11.59
C GLN A 99 9.42 -3.39 12.40
N ASP A 100 9.66 -3.18 13.70
CA ASP A 100 8.78 -2.42 14.59
C ASP A 100 8.65 -0.96 14.11
N ARG A 101 9.76 -0.35 13.68
CA ARG A 101 9.76 1.00 13.08
C ARG A 101 8.94 1.05 11.79
N GLN A 102 9.14 0.07 10.91
CA GLN A 102 8.37 -0.06 9.66
C GLN A 102 6.87 -0.17 9.96
N GLN A 103 6.49 -1.04 10.90
CA GLN A 103 5.11 -1.24 11.30
C GLN A 103 4.51 0.03 11.90
N GLY A 104 5.25 0.75 12.75
CA GLY A 104 4.79 2.02 13.31
C GLY A 104 4.50 3.09 12.24
N ILE A 105 5.28 3.11 11.15
CA ILE A 105 4.99 3.96 10.00
C ILE A 105 3.68 3.51 9.32
N ILE A 106 3.56 2.23 9.00
CA ILE A 106 2.37 1.66 8.35
C ILE A 106 1.10 1.94 9.18
N ASP A 107 1.15 1.68 10.48
CA ASP A 107 0.05 1.90 11.41
C ASP A 107 -0.40 3.37 11.39
N LYS A 108 0.54 4.31 11.32
CA LYS A 108 0.23 5.74 11.25
C LYS A 108 -0.53 6.10 9.98
N PHE A 109 -0.13 5.53 8.83
CA PHE A 109 -0.86 5.71 7.57
C PHE A 109 -2.24 5.08 7.64
N GLN A 110 -2.34 3.83 8.11
CA GLN A 110 -3.62 3.13 8.26
C GLN A 110 -4.59 3.89 9.19
N GLN A 111 -4.13 4.33 10.36
CA GLN A 111 -4.94 5.10 11.32
C GLN A 111 -5.47 6.40 10.72
N THR A 112 -4.74 7.01 9.80
CA THR A 112 -5.09 8.29 9.20
C THR A 112 -5.97 8.13 7.96
N LEU A 113 -5.70 7.13 7.11
CA LEU A 113 -6.34 6.98 5.80
C LEU A 113 -7.52 6.01 5.81
N ASN A 114 -7.45 4.93 6.60
CA ASN A 114 -8.51 3.90 6.63
C ASN A 114 -9.90 4.48 6.97
N PRO A 115 -10.05 5.47 7.88
CA PRO A 115 -11.35 6.06 8.16
C PRO A 115 -12.02 6.77 6.98
N LEU A 116 -11.27 7.13 5.93
CA LEU A 116 -11.79 7.79 4.73
C LEU A 116 -12.20 6.81 3.63
N ALA A 117 -11.89 5.52 3.80
CA ALA A 117 -12.10 4.49 2.79
C ALA A 117 -13.31 3.60 3.09
N GLN A 118 -14.00 3.19 2.03
CA GLN A 118 -15.08 2.20 2.08
C GLN A 118 -14.53 0.78 2.05
N GLU A 119 -13.43 0.57 1.34
CA GLU A 119 -12.74 -0.71 1.25
C GLU A 119 -11.25 -0.47 1.02
N ILE A 120 -10.43 -1.41 1.48
CA ILE A 120 -8.97 -1.32 1.47
C ILE A 120 -8.43 -2.66 1.02
N VAL A 121 -7.48 -2.63 0.08
CA VAL A 121 -6.73 -3.81 -0.35
C VAL A 121 -5.25 -3.51 -0.15
N GLU A 122 -4.62 -4.27 0.74
CA GLU A 122 -3.16 -4.26 0.90
C GLU A 122 -2.56 -5.30 -0.05
N ASN A 123 -1.59 -4.85 -0.82
CA ASN A 123 -0.89 -5.65 -1.82
C ASN A 123 0.53 -5.94 -1.35
N ASP A 124 1.13 -6.98 -1.89
CA ASP A 124 2.54 -7.29 -1.65
C ASP A 124 3.44 -6.12 -2.06
N ASN A 125 4.50 -5.92 -1.27
CA ASN A 125 5.54 -4.95 -1.59
C ASN A 125 6.35 -5.44 -2.79
N LEU A 126 6.55 -4.57 -3.78
CA LEU A 126 7.20 -4.92 -5.05
C LEU A 126 8.73 -4.83 -5.00
N THR A 127 9.27 -4.20 -3.96
CA THR A 127 10.71 -3.94 -3.79
C THR A 127 11.04 -3.94 -2.29
N SER A 128 12.28 -4.25 -1.90
CA SER A 128 12.71 -4.20 -0.50
C SER A 128 12.56 -2.82 0.15
N ALA A 129 12.76 -1.74 -0.63
CA ALA A 129 12.60 -0.37 -0.16
C ALA A 129 11.12 0.05 0.01
N MET A 130 10.17 -0.72 -0.52
CA MET A 130 8.73 -0.43 -0.40
C MET A 130 8.24 -1.06 0.89
N ILE A 131 7.69 -0.23 1.75
CA ILE A 131 7.21 -0.67 3.06
C ILE A 131 5.69 -0.82 3.09
N TYR A 132 4.97 -0.14 2.20
CA TYR A 132 3.52 -0.19 2.14
C TYR A 132 3.02 -0.03 0.69
N ASN A 133 2.00 -0.81 0.33
CA ASN A 133 1.37 -0.79 -0.97
C ASN A 133 -0.13 -1.09 -0.83
N ALA A 134 -0.96 -0.06 -0.80
CA ALA A 134 -2.40 -0.21 -0.60
C ALA A 134 -3.21 0.51 -1.68
N ALA A 135 -4.35 -0.08 -1.99
CA ALA A 135 -5.41 0.55 -2.75
C ALA A 135 -6.58 0.86 -1.82
N TYR A 136 -7.22 2.00 -2.03
CA TYR A 136 -8.36 2.47 -1.26
C TYR A 136 -9.53 2.76 -2.21
N LEU A 137 -10.70 2.24 -1.88
CA LEU A 137 -11.95 2.60 -2.54
C LEU A 137 -12.60 3.72 -1.74
N ILE A 138 -12.59 4.94 -2.29
CA ILE A 138 -13.08 6.13 -1.61
C ILE A 138 -14.25 6.76 -2.39
N PRO A 139 -15.17 7.49 -1.74
CA PRO A 139 -16.10 8.37 -2.44
C PRO A 139 -15.36 9.39 -3.31
N TRP A 140 -15.92 9.74 -4.47
CA TRP A 140 -15.24 10.61 -5.42
C TRP A 140 -14.92 12.00 -4.85
N ASP A 141 -15.83 12.53 -4.04
CA ASP A 141 -15.77 13.84 -3.39
C ASP A 141 -14.79 13.92 -2.21
N ILE A 142 -14.37 12.77 -1.67
CA ILE A 142 -13.42 12.69 -0.54
C ILE A 142 -11.96 12.74 -1.01
N GLU A 143 -11.67 12.58 -2.30
CA GLU A 143 -10.30 12.53 -2.81
C GLU A 143 -9.43 13.74 -2.45
N PRO A 144 -9.91 15.00 -2.51
CA PRO A 144 -9.12 16.15 -2.07
C PRO A 144 -8.72 16.05 -0.59
N GLN A 145 -9.66 15.68 0.28
CA GLN A 145 -9.40 15.47 1.70
C GLN A 145 -8.42 14.30 1.94
N PHE A 146 -8.51 13.24 1.14
CA PHE A 146 -7.58 12.12 1.19
C PHE A 146 -6.16 12.56 0.81
N GLY A 147 -6.04 13.37 -0.25
CA GLY A 147 -4.78 14.00 -0.67
C GLY A 147 -4.18 14.87 0.44
N ASP A 148 -4.98 15.72 1.09
CA ASP A 148 -4.53 16.55 2.21
C ASP A 148 -3.97 15.69 3.36
N LYS A 149 -4.60 14.54 3.66
CA LYS A 149 -4.09 13.60 4.67
C LYS A 149 -2.77 12.93 4.28
N ILE A 150 -2.53 12.70 2.98
CA ILE A 150 -1.23 12.23 2.50
C ILE A 150 -0.16 13.30 2.74
N GLU A 151 -0.45 14.57 2.47
CA GLU A 151 0.48 15.68 2.71
C GLU A 151 0.78 15.86 4.21
N GLU A 152 -0.24 15.78 5.07
CA GLU A 152 -0.06 15.78 6.53
C GLU A 152 0.87 14.65 7.01
N LEU A 153 0.72 13.45 6.44
CA LEU A 153 1.57 12.30 6.75
C LEU A 153 3.00 12.50 6.27
N ASP A 154 3.21 13.05 5.07
CA ASP A 154 4.55 13.35 4.55
C ASP A 154 5.30 14.31 5.50
N HIS A 155 4.61 15.39 5.90
CA HIS A 155 5.13 16.34 6.88
C HIS A 155 5.36 15.75 8.26
N HIS A 156 4.47 14.87 8.73
CA HIS A 156 4.63 14.17 10.01
C HIS A 156 5.94 13.36 10.07
N PHE A 157 6.35 12.79 8.93
CA PHE A 157 7.61 12.07 8.79
C PHE A 157 8.76 12.95 8.26
N ASN A 158 8.65 14.28 8.35
CA ASN A 158 9.66 15.25 7.90
C ASN A 158 10.09 15.07 6.44
N ASN A 159 9.18 14.61 5.57
CA ASN A 159 9.41 14.35 4.15
C ASN A 159 10.55 13.33 3.87
N ARG A 160 10.90 12.49 4.86
CA ARG A 160 11.94 11.45 4.71
C ARG A 160 11.47 10.24 3.93
N LEU A 161 10.15 10.03 3.88
CA LEU A 161 9.53 8.95 3.13
C LEU A 161 9.30 9.41 1.69
N ARG A 162 9.48 8.51 0.74
CA ARG A 162 9.00 8.75 -0.62
C ARG A 162 7.61 8.15 -0.74
N ILE A 163 6.60 9.02 -0.76
CA ILE A 163 5.20 8.62 -0.94
C ILE A 163 4.83 8.75 -2.42
N ARG A 164 4.22 7.71 -2.99
CA ARG A 164 3.56 7.78 -4.29
C ARG A 164 2.07 7.64 -4.11
N TYR A 165 1.36 8.72 -4.39
CA TYR A 165 -0.08 8.77 -4.42
C TYR A 165 -0.57 8.78 -5.86
N ASN A 166 -1.39 7.80 -6.23
CA ASN A 166 -2.06 7.74 -7.53
C ASN A 166 -3.56 7.91 -7.30
N ASN A 167 -4.08 9.10 -7.60
CA ASN A 167 -5.50 9.44 -7.42
C ASN A 167 -6.37 9.13 -8.64
N PHE A 168 -5.79 8.62 -9.73
CA PHE A 168 -6.54 8.37 -10.95
C PHE A 168 -6.10 7.08 -11.64
N THR A 169 -6.83 6.01 -11.36
CA THR A 169 -6.63 4.70 -12.01
C THR A 169 -7.97 4.04 -12.31
N ALA A 170 -7.96 3.09 -13.25
CA ALA A 170 -9.06 2.15 -13.30
C ALA A 170 -9.07 1.29 -12.02
N PRO A 171 -10.25 0.89 -11.53
CA PRO A 171 -10.37 0.25 -10.23
C PRO A 171 -9.98 -1.24 -10.27
N PHE A 172 -8.73 -1.56 -10.64
CA PHE A 172 -8.27 -2.94 -10.82
C PHE A 172 -8.30 -3.76 -9.52
N ASN A 173 -8.13 -3.13 -8.36
CA ASN A 173 -8.16 -3.82 -7.06
C ASN A 173 -9.60 -4.14 -6.64
N PHE A 174 -10.55 -3.27 -6.98
CA PHE A 174 -11.93 -3.37 -6.48
C PHE A 174 -12.96 -3.87 -7.50
N ALA A 175 -12.67 -3.74 -8.79
CA ALA A 175 -13.51 -4.20 -9.88
C ALA A 175 -13.07 -5.60 -10.33
N GLN A 176 -13.35 -6.60 -9.49
CA GLN A 176 -13.06 -8.00 -9.76
C GLN A 176 -14.33 -8.84 -9.65
N LEU A 177 -14.50 -9.78 -10.57
CA LEU A 177 -15.55 -10.79 -10.53
C LEU A 177 -14.97 -12.04 -9.86
N ASN A 178 -14.80 -11.99 -8.54
CA ASN A 178 -14.32 -13.16 -7.80
C ASN A 178 -15.36 -14.31 -7.87
N PRO A 179 -14.92 -15.58 -7.83
CA PRO A 179 -15.81 -16.74 -7.71
C PRO A 179 -16.70 -16.69 -6.47
#